data_AF-A0A6I6HNY5-F1
#
_entry.id   AF-A0A6I6HNY5-F1
#
_cell.length_a   1.000
_cell.length_b   1.000
_cell.length_c   1.000
_cell.angle_alpha   90.00
_cell.angle_beta   90.00
_cell.angle_gamma   90.00
#
_symmetry.space_group_name_H-M   'P 1'
#
loop_
_entity.id
_entity.type
_entity.pdbx_description
1 polymer ?
#
loop_
_entity_poly.entity_id
_entity_poly.type
_entity_poly.pdbx_seq_one_letter_code
_entity_poly.pdbx_strand_id
1 'polypeptide(L)'
;MRNAEKGFTLIELMITVAIVGILAAIAYPSYTEYVMRSRRVEGQNLLNDAAARQERFRAQNGVYAGAGELDKLKLPTGLASQNGYYTLTLDVVADDGGFTLKATRAGAQAADRKCGDFTLNAKGAKGMAADSPGTAATCWR
;
A
#
# COMPACT_ATOMS: atom_id res chain seq x y z
N MET A 1 15.42 16.89 59.33
CA MET A 1 16.37 16.56 58.25
C MET A 1 15.84 17.19 56.97
N ARG A 2 16.53 18.19 56.40
CA ARG A 2 16.12 18.82 55.13
C ARG A 2 16.51 17.86 54.01
N ASN A 3 15.54 17.20 53.39
CA ASN A 3 15.76 16.51 52.12
C ASN A 3 16.13 17.59 51.09
N ALA A 4 17.38 17.59 50.64
CA ALA A 4 17.78 18.41 49.51
C ALA A 4 17.10 17.84 48.27
N GLU A 5 16.21 18.61 47.64
CA GLU A 5 15.67 18.23 46.34
C GLU A 5 16.83 18.18 45.34
N LYS A 6 17.08 16.98 44.79
CA LYS A 6 18.10 16.77 43.78
C LYS A 6 17.53 17.24 42.44
N GLY A 7 18.00 18.39 41.96
CA GLY A 7 17.69 18.89 40.62
C GLY A 7 18.43 18.11 39.54
N PHE A 8 17.86 18.12 38.33
CA PHE A 8 18.45 17.52 37.13
C PHE A 8 19.54 18.44 36.56
N THR A 9 20.68 17.89 36.15
CA THR A 9 21.77 18.68 35.56
C THR A 9 21.52 18.93 34.06
N LEU A 10 22.05 20.05 33.55
CA LEU A 10 22.03 20.33 32.11
C LEU A 10 22.74 19.25 31.30
N ILE A 11 23.82 18.67 31.84
CA ILE A 11 24.58 17.62 31.16
C ILE A 11 23.76 16.31 31.06
N GLU A 12 23.01 15.93 32.10
CA GLU A 12 22.08 14.80 32.04
C GLU A 12 21.02 15.01 30.96
N LEU A 13 20.48 16.23 30.85
CA LEU A 13 19.49 16.55 29.81
C LEU A 13 20.09 16.42 28.41
N MET A 14 21.30 16.95 28.19
CA MET A 14 21.98 16.84 26.90
C MET A 14 22.25 15.39 26.50
N ILE A 15 22.71 14.56 27.44
CA ILE A 15 22.93 13.12 27.18
C ILE A 15 21.62 12.43 26.87
N THR A 16 20.56 12.71 27.62
CA THR A 16 19.24 12.11 27.42
C THR A 16 18.68 12.44 26.03
N VAL A 17 18.78 13.71 25.61
CA VAL A 17 18.36 14.16 24.28
C VAL A 17 19.21 13.51 23.18
N ALA A 18 20.51 13.38 23.38
CA ALA A 18 21.39 12.70 22.43
C ALA A 18 20.98 11.22 22.22
N ILE A 19 20.68 10.50 23.31
CA ILE A 19 20.21 9.11 23.25
C ILE A 19 18.87 9.02 22.51
N VAL A 20 17.90 9.89 22.84
CA VAL A 20 16.59 9.91 22.17
C VAL A 20 16.74 10.22 20.68
N GLY A 21 17.64 11.14 20.30
CA GLY A 21 17.94 11.46 18.90
C GLY A 21 18.44 10.25 18.11
N ILE A 22 19.37 9.47 18.68
CA ILE A 22 19.90 8.25 18.06
C ILE A 22 18.79 7.20 17.88
N LEU A 23 17.98 6.99 18.93
CA LEU A 23 16.88 6.03 18.88
C LEU A 23 15.82 6.44 17.83
N ALA A 24 15.46 7.72 17.80
CA ALA A 24 14.47 8.24 16.86
C ALA A 24 14.92 8.08 15.40
N ALA A 25 16.21 8.28 15.11
CA ALA A 25 16.76 8.13 13.76
C ALA A 25 16.59 6.71 13.19
N ILE A 26 16.57 5.68 14.05
CA ILE A 26 16.39 4.28 13.65
C ILE A 26 14.90 3.89 13.73
N ALA A 27 14.23 4.25 14.82
CA ALA A 27 12.87 3.84 15.10
C ALA A 27 11.86 4.46 14.14
N TYR A 28 12.03 5.74 13.78
CA TYR A 28 11.09 6.44 12.90
C TYR A 28 10.98 5.82 11.50
N PRO A 29 12.06 5.63 10.72
CA PRO A 29 11.96 4.99 9.40
C PRO A 29 11.51 3.53 9.48
N SER A 30 11.85 2.82 10.57
CA SER A 30 11.37 1.44 10.78
C SER A 30 9.85 1.40 10.97
N TYR A 31 9.32 2.31 11.79
CA TYR A 31 7.88 2.42 12.03
C TYR A 31 7.12 2.83 10.77
N THR A 32 7.64 3.79 10.00
CA THR A 32 6.97 4.18 8.74
C THR A 32 6.92 3.02 7.74
N GLU A 33 8.00 2.25 7.57
CA GLU A 33 8.00 1.07 6.69
C GLU A 33 7.04 -0.03 7.19
N TYR A 34 6.90 -0.21 8.52
CA TYR A 34 5.92 -1.13 9.09
C TYR A 34 4.48 -0.71 8.74
N VAL A 35 4.15 0.57 8.92
CA VAL A 35 2.83 1.11 8.57
C VAL A 35 2.57 1.02 7.06
N MET A 36 3.56 1.37 6.22
CA MET A 36 3.44 1.25 4.77
C MET A 36 3.18 -0.20 4.36
N ARG A 37 3.85 -1.18 4.98
CA ARG A 37 3.61 -2.61 4.72
C ARG A 37 2.17 -3.01 5.03
N SER A 38 1.62 -2.58 6.16
CA SER A 38 0.21 -2.85 6.49
C SER A 38 -0.74 -2.26 5.44
N ARG A 39 -0.45 -1.05 4.95
CA ARG A 39 -1.25 -0.41 3.89
C ARG A 39 -1.11 -1.08 2.52
N ARG A 40 0.04 -1.67 2.20
CA ARG A 40 0.25 -2.45 0.95
C ARG A 40 -0.74 -3.62 0.86
N VAL A 41 -1.02 -4.28 1.99
CA VAL A 41 -2.01 -5.37 2.08
C VAL A 41 -3.39 -4.89 1.64
N GLU A 42 -3.76 -3.65 1.95
CA GLU A 42 -5.03 -3.06 1.51
C GLU A 42 -5.13 -2.95 -0.02
N GLY A 43 -4.07 -2.50 -0.69
CA GLY A 43 -3.99 -2.44 -2.15
C GLY A 43 -4.00 -3.83 -2.80
N GLN A 44 -3.29 -4.80 -2.20
CA GLN A 44 -3.31 -6.19 -2.66
C GLN A 44 -4.70 -6.83 -2.52
N ASN A 45 -5.39 -6.57 -1.41
CA ASN A 45 -6.75 -7.04 -1.18
C ASN A 45 -7.74 -6.41 -2.18
N LEU A 46 -7.59 -5.11 -2.46
CA LEU A 46 -8.39 -4.43 -3.48
C LEU A 46 -8.22 -5.08 -4.86
N LEU A 47 -6.99 -5.43 -5.24
CA LEU A 47 -6.71 -6.14 -6.49
C LEU A 47 -7.32 -7.55 -6.52
N ASN A 48 -7.19 -8.31 -5.43
CA ASN A 48 -7.73 -9.67 -5.35
C ASN A 48 -9.27 -9.68 -5.41
N ASP A 49 -9.94 -8.76 -4.69
CA ASP A 49 -11.40 -8.63 -4.75
C ASP A 49 -11.86 -8.20 -6.15
N ALA A 50 -11.19 -7.21 -6.74
CA ALA A 50 -11.48 -6.77 -8.10
C ALA A 50 -11.26 -7.88 -9.14
N ALA A 51 -10.20 -8.70 -9.01
CA ALA A 51 -9.95 -9.83 -9.90
C ALA A 51 -11.04 -10.90 -9.79
N ALA A 52 -11.45 -11.27 -8.58
CA ALA A 52 -12.56 -12.20 -8.37
C ALA A 52 -13.88 -11.68 -8.97
N ARG A 53 -14.11 -10.37 -8.88
CA ARG A 53 -15.29 -9.72 -9.46
C ARG A 53 -15.23 -9.62 -10.98
N GLN A 54 -14.04 -9.44 -11.55
CA GLN A 54 -13.83 -9.52 -12.99
C GLN A 54 -14.21 -10.91 -13.51
N GLU A 55 -13.78 -11.99 -12.84
CA GLU A 55 -14.19 -13.35 -13.23
C GLU A 55 -15.69 -13.55 -13.15
N ARG A 56 -16.34 -13.07 -12.07
CA ARG A 56 -17.81 -13.11 -11.97
C ARG A 56 -18.49 -12.31 -13.08
N PHE A 57 -17.99 -11.13 -13.39
CA PHE A 57 -18.53 -10.27 -14.44
C PHE A 57 -18.40 -10.96 -15.81
N ARG A 58 -17.26 -11.57 -16.10
CA ARG A 58 -17.04 -12.35 -17.33
C ARG A 58 -17.94 -13.57 -17.41
N ALA A 59 -18.14 -14.30 -16.31
CA ALA A 59 -19.06 -15.43 -16.28
C ALA A 59 -20.51 -15.03 -16.62
N GLN A 60 -20.90 -13.78 -16.34
CA GLN A 60 -22.24 -13.26 -16.61
C GLN A 60 -22.38 -12.60 -17.99
N ASN A 61 -21.33 -11.94 -18.48
CA ASN A 61 -21.39 -11.06 -19.65
C ASN A 61 -20.55 -11.57 -20.84
N GLY A 62 -19.78 -12.65 -20.68
CA GLY A 62 -18.87 -13.19 -21.69
C GLY A 62 -17.57 -12.41 -21.88
N VAL A 63 -17.46 -11.21 -21.31
CA VAL A 63 -16.31 -10.31 -21.39
C VAL A 63 -15.95 -9.75 -20.02
N TYR A 64 -14.69 -9.39 -19.80
CA TYR A 64 -14.29 -8.63 -18.61
C TYR A 64 -14.78 -7.18 -18.68
N ALA A 65 -14.93 -6.56 -17.52
CA ALA A 65 -15.31 -5.15 -17.42
C ALA A 65 -14.13 -4.27 -17.87
N GLY A 66 -14.40 -3.40 -18.84
CA GLY A 66 -13.43 -2.40 -19.30
C GLY A 66 -13.19 -1.27 -18.29
N ALA A 67 -12.29 -0.34 -18.64
CA ALA A 67 -11.90 0.75 -17.73
C ALA A 67 -13.09 1.64 -17.31
N GLY A 68 -14.03 1.91 -18.23
CA GLY A 68 -15.26 2.67 -17.96
C GLY A 68 -16.36 1.87 -17.24
N GLU A 69 -16.10 0.61 -16.90
CA GLU A 69 -17.09 -0.32 -16.36
C GLU A 69 -16.69 -0.89 -15.00
N LEU A 70 -15.58 -0.45 -14.41
CA LEU A 70 -15.11 -0.95 -13.11
C LEU A 70 -16.16 -0.77 -11.99
N ASP A 71 -17.00 0.25 -12.08
CA ASP A 71 -18.13 0.46 -11.15
C ASP A 71 -19.19 -0.66 -11.21
N LYS A 72 -19.25 -1.41 -12.31
CA LYS A 72 -20.11 -2.60 -12.46
C LYS A 72 -19.60 -3.79 -11.65
N LEU A 73 -18.34 -3.78 -11.20
CA LEU A 73 -17.79 -4.82 -10.31
C LEU A 73 -18.39 -4.75 -8.88
N LYS A 74 -19.03 -3.62 -8.53
CA LYS A 74 -19.71 -3.39 -7.23
C LYS A 74 -18.81 -3.66 -6.02
N LEU A 75 -17.59 -3.15 -6.07
CA LEU A 75 -16.63 -3.21 -4.96
C LEU A 75 -17.21 -2.49 -3.73
N PRO A 76 -16.94 -2.97 -2.49
CA PRO A 76 -17.58 -2.44 -1.27
C PRO A 76 -17.36 -0.94 -1.04
N THR A 77 -16.20 -0.42 -1.45
CA THR A 77 -15.78 0.97 -1.28
C THR A 77 -15.59 1.69 -2.61
N GLY A 78 -16.25 1.21 -3.67
CA GLY A 78 -16.02 1.68 -5.03
C GLY A 78 -14.60 1.35 -5.50
N LEU A 79 -13.97 2.25 -6.25
CA LEU A 79 -12.61 2.05 -6.77
C LEU A 79 -11.52 2.39 -5.74
N ALA A 80 -11.86 2.96 -4.59
CA ALA A 80 -10.89 3.23 -3.53
C ALA A 80 -10.74 2.03 -2.60
N SER A 81 -9.54 1.87 -2.05
CA SER A 81 -9.30 0.97 -0.93
C SER A 81 -10.01 1.50 0.34
N GLN A 82 -10.20 0.64 1.35
CA GLN A 82 -10.99 0.95 2.55
C GLN A 82 -10.63 2.27 3.24
N ASN A 83 -9.35 2.62 3.29
CA ASN A 83 -8.81 3.82 3.91
C ASN A 83 -8.28 4.84 2.88
N GLY A 84 -8.54 4.63 1.58
CA GLY A 84 -8.11 5.54 0.51
C GLY A 84 -6.61 5.57 0.25
N TYR A 85 -5.89 4.50 0.60
CA TYR A 85 -4.44 4.36 0.33
C TYR A 85 -4.14 3.89 -1.08
N TYR A 86 -5.11 3.28 -1.76
CA TYR A 86 -5.00 2.88 -3.15
C TYR A 86 -6.28 3.18 -3.92
N THR A 87 -6.13 3.46 -5.21
CA THR A 87 -7.25 3.57 -6.16
C THR A 87 -7.05 2.54 -7.27
N LEU A 88 -8.11 1.78 -7.54
CA LEU A 88 -8.16 0.78 -8.59
C LEU A 88 -8.33 1.47 -9.95
N THR A 89 -7.47 1.10 -10.89
CA THR A 89 -7.58 1.42 -12.31
C THR A 89 -7.37 0.17 -13.14
N LEU A 90 -7.69 0.27 -14.43
CA LEU A 90 -7.38 -0.76 -15.42
C LEU A 90 -6.25 -0.24 -16.30
N ASP A 91 -5.12 -0.96 -16.35
CA ASP A 91 -3.92 -0.52 -17.07
C ASP A 91 -3.98 -0.95 -18.55
N VAL A 92 -4.41 -2.20 -18.79
CA VAL A 92 -4.59 -2.76 -20.14
C VAL A 92 -5.83 -3.65 -20.17
N VAL A 93 -6.70 -3.41 -21.14
CA VAL A 93 -7.68 -4.40 -21.63
C VAL A 93 -6.95 -5.19 -22.72
N ALA A 94 -6.78 -6.50 -22.56
CA ALA A 94 -6.18 -7.28 -23.62
C ALA A 94 -7.27 -7.68 -24.63
N ASP A 95 -6.98 -7.56 -25.93
CA ASP A 95 -7.90 -7.91 -27.03
C ASP A 95 -8.29 -9.40 -27.05
N ASP A 96 -7.56 -10.24 -26.32
CA ASP A 96 -7.87 -11.67 -26.08
C ASP A 96 -8.87 -11.90 -24.93
N GLY A 97 -9.40 -10.81 -24.37
CA GLY A 97 -10.35 -10.86 -23.27
C GLY A 97 -9.68 -11.15 -21.94
N GLY A 98 -8.50 -10.59 -21.67
CA GLY A 98 -7.85 -10.52 -20.35
C GLY A 98 -7.84 -9.10 -19.76
N PHE A 99 -7.44 -8.97 -18.49
CA PHE A 99 -7.29 -7.67 -17.81
C PHE A 99 -5.94 -7.56 -17.10
N THR A 100 -5.46 -6.33 -16.92
CA THR A 100 -4.47 -5.97 -15.89
C THR A 100 -5.03 -4.88 -15.01
N LEU A 101 -5.38 -5.24 -13.77
CA LEU A 101 -5.79 -4.32 -12.73
C LEU A 101 -4.55 -3.65 -12.13
N LYS A 102 -4.67 -2.38 -11.77
CA LYS A 102 -3.63 -1.61 -11.12
C LYS A 102 -4.19 -0.93 -9.87
N ALA A 103 -3.52 -1.10 -8.74
CA ALA A 103 -3.77 -0.35 -7.53
C ALA A 103 -2.73 0.77 -7.45
N THR A 104 -3.18 1.98 -7.78
CA THR A 104 -2.35 3.19 -7.77
C THR A 104 -2.31 3.78 -6.37
N ARG A 105 -1.12 4.10 -5.86
CA ARG A 105 -0.93 4.66 -4.52
C ARG A 105 -1.65 6.01 -4.39
N ALA A 106 -2.34 6.19 -3.27
CA ALA A 106 -3.08 7.41 -2.94
C ALA A 106 -2.88 7.81 -1.48
N GLY A 107 -3.28 9.03 -1.14
CA GLY A 107 -3.17 9.57 0.21
C GLY A 107 -1.76 9.43 0.80
N ALA A 108 -1.67 8.97 2.04
CA ALA A 108 -0.38 8.78 2.72
C ALA A 108 0.51 7.70 2.07
N GLN A 109 -0.06 6.78 1.31
CA GLN A 109 0.70 5.71 0.64
C GLN A 109 1.42 6.21 -0.62
N ALA A 110 1.10 7.40 -1.14
CA ALA A 110 1.83 8.02 -2.25
C ALA A 110 3.35 8.16 -1.95
N ALA A 111 3.72 8.22 -0.67
CA ALA A 111 5.10 8.26 -0.21
C ALA A 111 5.85 6.92 -0.29
N ASP A 112 5.18 5.80 -0.54
CA ASP A 112 5.81 4.48 -0.69
C ASP A 112 6.57 4.38 -2.01
N ARG A 113 7.81 4.85 -2.00
CA ARG A 113 8.71 4.78 -3.15
C ARG A 113 9.27 3.38 -3.37
N LYS A 114 9.23 2.50 -2.36
CA LYS A 114 9.88 1.19 -2.41
C LYS A 114 9.08 0.18 -3.23
N CYS A 115 7.77 0.10 -2.98
CA CYS A 115 6.94 -0.93 -3.60
C CYS A 115 6.01 -0.41 -4.70
N GLY A 116 5.73 0.89 -4.70
CA GLY A 116 5.04 1.48 -5.83
C GLY A 116 3.57 1.07 -5.96
N ASP A 117 3.06 1.16 -7.19
CA ASP A 117 1.73 0.71 -7.55
C ASP A 117 1.79 -0.80 -7.73
N PHE A 118 0.69 -1.48 -7.43
CA PHE A 118 0.60 -2.92 -7.60
C PHE A 118 -0.22 -3.26 -8.84
N THR A 119 0.12 -4.36 -9.50
CA THR A 119 -0.66 -4.86 -10.64
C THR A 119 -1.01 -6.33 -10.47
N LEU A 120 -2.20 -6.71 -10.95
CA LEU A 120 -2.66 -8.09 -10.98
C LEU A 120 -3.38 -8.34 -12.30
N ASN A 121 -2.91 -9.33 -13.06
CA ASN A 121 -3.56 -9.72 -14.31
C ASN A 121 -4.51 -10.91 -14.15
N ALA A 122 -5.29 -11.18 -15.20
CA ALA A 122 -6.26 -12.29 -15.23
C ALA A 122 -5.63 -13.69 -15.03
N LYS A 123 -4.32 -13.85 -15.22
CA LYS A 123 -3.58 -15.10 -14.98
C LYS A 123 -3.04 -15.20 -13.53
N GLY A 124 -3.36 -14.23 -12.68
CA GLY A 124 -2.84 -14.15 -11.31
C GLY A 124 -1.39 -13.68 -11.22
N ALA A 125 -0.81 -13.14 -12.30
CA ALA A 125 0.55 -12.62 -12.27
C ALA A 125 0.55 -11.30 -11.49
N LYS A 126 1.28 -11.31 -10.38
CA LYS A 126 1.48 -10.19 -9.46
C LYS A 126 2.66 -9.35 -9.93
N GLY A 127 2.42 -8.06 -10.13
CA GLY A 127 3.43 -7.10 -10.56
C GLY A 127 3.45 -5.85 -9.70
N MET A 128 4.38 -4.96 -10.00
CA MET A 128 4.51 -3.65 -9.37
C MET A 128 4.99 -2.62 -10.39
N ALA A 129 4.91 -1.34 -10.03
CA ALA A 129 5.43 -0.25 -10.85
C ALA A 129 6.92 -0.48 -11.19
N ALA A 130 7.25 -0.35 -12.48
CA ALA A 130 8.57 -0.71 -13.02
C ALA A 130 9.72 0.18 -12.53
N ASP A 131 9.41 1.34 -11.95
CA ASP A 131 10.36 2.35 -11.45
C ASP A 131 10.64 2.22 -9.94
N SER A 132 10.07 1.20 -9.28
CA SER A 132 10.21 1.01 -7.84
C SER A 132 11.44 0.15 -7.51
N PRO A 133 12.26 0.52 -6.51
CA PRO A 133 13.50 -0.18 -6.14
C PRO A 133 13.26 -1.52 -5.42
N GLY A 134 12.04 -1.80 -4.97
CA GLY A 134 11.66 -3.10 -4.44
C GLY A 134 11.43 -4.15 -5.52
N THR A 135 11.11 -5.37 -5.10
CA THR A 135 10.75 -6.48 -6.00
C THR A 135 9.34 -6.97 -5.71
N ALA A 136 8.65 -7.50 -6.73
CA ALA A 136 7.29 -7.99 -6.57
C ALA A 136 7.21 -9.05 -5.47
N ALA A 137 8.21 -9.94 -5.40
CA ALA A 137 8.32 -10.98 -4.38
C ALA A 137 8.48 -10.44 -2.94
N THR A 138 8.98 -9.23 -2.76
CA THR A 138 9.10 -8.58 -1.44
C THR A 138 7.88 -7.75 -1.10
N CYS A 139 7.29 -7.12 -2.12
CA CYS A 139 6.21 -6.15 -1.97
C CYS A 139 4.81 -6.77 -1.95
N TRP A 140 4.65 -8.00 -2.46
CA TRP A 140 3.42 -8.82 -2.41
C TRP A 140 3.38 -9.81 -1.24
N ARG A 141 4.10 -9.52 -0.15
CA ARG A 141 4.09 -10.33 1.08
C ARG A 141 3.15 -9.77 2.13
#